data_AF-J7GSV9-F1
#
_entry.id   AF-J7GSV9-F1
#
_cell.length_a   1.000
_cell.length_b   1.000
_cell.length_c   1.000
_cell.angle_alpha   90.00
_cell.angle_beta   90.00
_cell.angle_gamma   90.00
#
_symmetry.space_group_name_H-M   'P 1'
#
loop_
_entity.id
_entity.type
_entity.pdbx_description
1 polymer ?
#
loop_
_entity_poly.entity_id
_entity_poly.type
_entity_poly.pdbx_seq_one_letter_code
_entity_poly.pdbx_strand_id
1 'polypeptide(L)'
;MYFLLKFISFFIKKKFIFKIRKVHFPFTIISIELDIYYNKNWLELLGFGLINNNIFINNKIYIKGIAGGVGVDRLFMICYKLKYIKEVYD
;
A
#
# COMPACT_ATOMS: atom_id res chain seq x y z
N MET A 1 -10.66 0.86 -4.65
CA MET A 1 -9.61 1.10 -5.67
C MET A 1 -9.36 2.59 -5.91
N TYR A 2 -10.37 3.35 -6.36
CA TYR A 2 -10.23 4.79 -6.63
C TYR A 2 -9.62 5.59 -5.46
N PHE A 3 -10.09 5.33 -4.23
CA PHE A 3 -9.53 5.91 -3.01
C PHE A 3 -8.02 5.72 -2.88
N LEU A 4 -7.54 4.49 -3.10
CA LEU A 4 -6.14 4.10 -2.96
C LEU A 4 -5.26 4.84 -3.97
N LEU A 5 -5.72 4.91 -5.22
CA LEU A 5 -5.03 5.64 -6.28
C LEU A 5 -4.98 7.16 -6.00
N LYS A 6 -6.07 7.72 -5.47
CA LYS A 6 -6.15 9.13 -5.07
C LYS A 6 -5.24 9.44 -3.87
N PHE A 7 -5.15 8.51 -2.92
CA PHE A 7 -4.23 8.60 -1.80
C PHE A 7 -2.78 8.65 -2.29
N ILE A 8 -2.36 7.72 -3.16
CA ILE A 8 -0.99 7.71 -3.69
C ILE A 8 -0.70 8.95 -4.56
N SER A 9 -1.64 9.35 -5.42
CA SER A 9 -1.43 10.50 -6.30
C SER A 9 -1.28 11.81 -5.53
N PHE A 10 -1.93 11.92 -4.37
CA PHE A 10 -1.75 13.04 -3.45
C PHE A 10 -0.29 13.18 -2.96
N PHE A 11 0.37 12.07 -2.62
CA PHE A 11 1.78 12.10 -2.16
C PHE A 11 2.78 12.28 -3.30
N ILE A 12 2.66 11.50 -4.37
CA ILE A 12 3.64 11.49 -5.46
C ILE A 12 3.60 12.80 -6.29
N LYS A 13 2.48 13.55 -6.22
CA LYS A 13 2.24 14.84 -6.91
C LYS A 13 2.52 14.84 -8.43
N LYS A 14 2.66 13.65 -9.02
CA LYS A 14 3.01 13.41 -10.42
C LYS A 14 2.24 12.20 -10.93
N LYS A 15 2.09 12.10 -12.25
CA LYS A 15 1.61 10.88 -12.89
C LYS A 15 2.66 9.78 -12.71
N PHE A 16 2.22 8.57 -12.39
CA PHE A 16 3.06 7.40 -12.24
C PHE A 16 2.44 6.21 -12.96
N ILE A 17 3.28 5.29 -13.41
CA ILE A 17 2.85 4.01 -13.95
C ILE A 17 2.72 3.06 -12.76
N PHE A 18 1.60 2.36 -12.68
CA PHE A 18 1.33 1.39 -11.62
C PHE A 18 0.82 0.08 -12.19
N LYS A 19 0.97 -0.99 -11.40
CA LYS A 19 0.30 -2.27 -11.63
C LYS A 19 -0.25 -2.78 -10.31
N ILE A 20 -1.27 -3.61 -10.41
CA ILE A 20 -1.91 -4.23 -9.25
C ILE A 20 -1.71 -5.73 -9.36
N ARG A 21 -1.22 -6.36 -8.29
CA ARG A 21 -1.04 -7.81 -8.21
C ARG A 21 -1.98 -8.38 -7.17
N LYS A 22 -2.56 -9.54 -7.46
CA LYS A 22 -3.26 -10.32 -6.43
C LYS A 22 -2.22 -11.00 -5.55
N VAL A 23 -2.39 -10.88 -4.24
CA VAL A 23 -1.50 -11.50 -3.25
C VAL A 23 -2.31 -12.05 -2.10
N HIS A 24 -1.70 -12.92 -1.31
CA HIS A 24 -2.32 -13.51 -0.14
C HIS A 24 -1.73 -12.88 1.13
N PHE A 25 -2.58 -12.26 1.95
CA PHE A 25 -2.26 -11.98 3.34
C PHE A 25 -3.18 -12.81 4.25
N PRO A 26 -2.67 -13.36 5.36
CA PRO A 26 -3.47 -14.25 6.23
C PRO A 26 -4.66 -13.53 6.90
N PHE A 27 -4.59 -12.19 6.99
CA PHE A 27 -5.61 -11.33 7.60
C PHE A 27 -6.62 -10.75 6.60
N THR A 28 -6.55 -11.10 5.31
CA THR A 28 -7.49 -10.63 4.27
C THR A 28 -8.02 -11.76 3.39
N ILE A 29 -9.25 -11.62 2.88
CA ILE A 29 -9.88 -12.61 1.99
C ILE A 29 -9.51 -12.35 0.52
N ILE A 30 -9.54 -11.07 0.13
CA ILE A 30 -9.10 -10.61 -1.19
C ILE A 30 -8.06 -9.55 -0.94
N SER A 31 -6.83 -9.82 -1.36
CA SER A 31 -5.70 -8.92 -1.17
C SER A 31 -5.03 -8.56 -2.49
N ILE A 32 -4.59 -7.30 -2.52
CA ILE A 32 -3.91 -6.69 -3.64
C ILE A 32 -2.66 -5.96 -3.14
N GLU A 33 -1.63 -5.97 -3.97
CA GLU A 33 -0.48 -5.10 -3.86
C GLU A 33 -0.50 -4.10 -5.01
N LEU A 34 -0.10 -2.86 -4.71
CA LEU A 34 0.12 -1.84 -5.72
C LEU A 34 1.62 -1.57 -5.83
N ASP A 35 2.14 -1.83 -7.03
CA ASP A 35 3.51 -1.49 -7.38
C ASP A 35 3.51 -0.25 -8.27
N ILE A 36 4.53 0.59 -8.11
CA ILE A 36 4.81 1.69 -9.02
C ILE A 36 6.09 1.41 -9.80
N TYR A 37 6.16 1.93 -11.03
CA TYR A 37 7.40 1.89 -11.80
C TYR A 37 8.28 3.07 -11.42
N TYR A 38 9.42 2.79 -10.81
CA TYR A 38 10.34 3.80 -10.28
C TYR A 38 11.79 3.34 -10.53
N ASN A 39 12.65 4.25 -11.00
CA ASN A 39 14.06 3.98 -11.27
C ASN A 39 14.32 2.67 -12.05
N LYS A 40 13.56 2.45 -13.13
CA LYS A 40 13.64 1.28 -14.01
C LYS A 40 13.22 -0.05 -13.39
N ASN A 41 12.63 -0.04 -12.18
CA ASN A 41 12.17 -1.23 -11.49
C ASN A 41 10.72 -1.10 -11.01
N TRP A 42 10.05 -2.24 -10.80
CA TRP A 42 8.77 -2.28 -10.09
C TRP A 42 9.02 -2.28 -8.59
N LEU A 43 8.37 -1.37 -7.89
CA LEU A 43 8.55 -1.17 -6.46
C LEU A 43 7.19 -1.25 -5.78
N GLU A 44 7.04 -2.23 -4.89
CA GLU A 44 5.85 -2.41 -4.06
C GLU A 44 5.70 -1.22 -3.12
N LEU A 45 4.55 -0.55 -3.21
CA LEU A 45 4.30 0.67 -2.46
C LEU A 45 3.34 0.43 -1.29
N LEU A 46 2.27 -0.31 -1.51
CA LEU A 46 1.27 -0.59 -0.50
C LEU A 46 0.57 -1.95 -0.73
N GLY A 47 0.04 -2.47 0.36
CA GLY A 47 -0.87 -3.61 0.39
C GLY A 47 -2.26 -3.17 0.83
N PHE A 48 -3.30 -3.79 0.26
CA PHE A 48 -4.68 -3.49 0.61
C PHE A 48 -5.56 -4.73 0.45
N GLY A 49 -6.58 -4.88 1.27
CA GLY A 49 -7.50 -5.99 1.13
C GLY A 49 -8.77 -5.89 1.96
N LEU A 50 -9.70 -6.79 1.64
CA LEU A 50 -10.90 -7.02 2.43
C LEU A 50 -10.52 -7.82 3.68
N ILE A 51 -10.78 -7.26 4.86
CA ILE A 51 -10.42 -7.87 6.14
C ILE A 51 -11.12 -9.22 6.28
N ASN A 52 -10.41 -10.22 6.81
CA ASN A 52 -11.00 -11.50 7.16
C ASN A 52 -12.01 -11.34 8.31
N ASN A 53 -13.26 -11.75 8.09
CA ASN A 53 -14.34 -11.64 9.07
C ASN A 53 -13.99 -12.28 10.43
N ASN A 54 -13.14 -13.30 10.46
CA ASN A 54 -12.70 -13.93 11.71
C ASN A 54 -12.07 -12.91 12.69
N ILE A 55 -11.41 -11.87 12.17
CA ILE A 55 -10.83 -10.80 12.99
C ILE A 55 -11.92 -10.00 13.71
N PHE A 56 -13.02 -9.67 13.02
CA PHE A 56 -14.14 -8.95 13.61
C PHE A 56 -14.97 -9.81 14.56
N ILE A 57 -15.22 -11.07 14.18
CA ILE A 57 -16.01 -12.03 14.98
C ILE A 57 -15.34 -12.26 16.34
N ASN A 58 -14.01 -12.41 16.37
CA ASN A 58 -13.25 -12.54 17.61
C ASN A 58 -13.40 -11.34 18.56
N ASN A 59 -13.82 -10.18 18.03
CA ASN A 59 -14.05 -8.95 18.78
C ASN A 59 -15.55 -8.64 18.97
N LYS A 60 -16.47 -9.57 18.65
CA LYS A 60 -17.93 -9.36 18.67
C LYS A 60 -18.40 -8.21 17.80
N ILE A 61 -17.67 -7.94 16.71
CA ILE A 61 -18.00 -6.91 15.72
C ILE A 61 -18.59 -7.61 14.49
N TYR A 62 -19.71 -7.11 13.97
CA TYR A 62 -20.42 -7.69 12.82
C TYR A 62 -20.48 -6.71 11.66
N ILE A 63 -19.31 -6.38 11.10
CA ILE A 63 -19.17 -5.45 9.98
C ILE A 63 -18.27 -6.04 8.89
N LYS A 64 -18.32 -5.46 7.70
CA LYS A 64 -17.30 -5.65 6.65
C LYS A 64 -16.36 -4.46 6.68
N GLY A 65 -15.07 -4.73 6.56
CA GLY A 65 -14.04 -3.70 6.59
C GLY A 65 -12.94 -3.97 5.57
N ILE A 66 -12.24 -2.89 5.23
CA ILE A 66 -11.05 -2.90 4.40
C ILE A 66 -9.87 -2.43 5.23
N ALA A 67 -8.70 -3.00 4.99
CA ALA A 67 -7.45 -2.56 5.60
C ALA A 67 -6.39 -2.42 4.52
N GLY A 68 -5.43 -1.54 4.77
CA GLY A 68 -4.23 -1.42 3.96
C GLY A 68 -3.07 -0.92 4.78
N GLY A 69 -1.87 -1.15 4.26
CA GLY A 69 -0.61 -0.72 4.85
C GLY A 69 0.27 -0.09 3.78
N VAL A 70 1.01 0.94 4.16
CA VAL A 70 1.93 1.65 3.28
C VAL A 70 3.23 1.93 4.04
N GLY A 71 4.36 1.74 3.36
CA GLY A 71 5.67 2.11 3.92
C GLY A 71 5.87 3.61 3.81
N VAL A 72 5.76 4.34 4.93
CA VAL A 72 5.92 5.81 4.95
C VAL A 72 7.35 6.21 4.56
N ASP A 73 8.37 5.50 5.05
CA ASP A 73 9.77 5.77 4.69
C ASP A 73 10.00 5.57 3.19
N ARG A 74 9.39 4.53 2.61
CA ARG A 74 9.47 4.28 1.18
C ARG A 74 8.80 5.38 0.36
N LEU A 75 7.61 5.84 0.78
CA LEU A 75 6.95 7.00 0.18
C LEU A 75 7.84 8.24 0.26
N PHE A 76 8.44 8.50 1.42
CA PHE A 76 9.34 9.63 1.64
C PHE A 76 10.54 9.56 0.70
N MET A 77 11.22 8.41 0.63
CA MET A 77 12.34 8.19 -0.28
C MET A 77 11.95 8.47 -1.75
N ILE A 78 10.76 8.06 -2.20
CA ILE A 78 10.29 8.36 -3.56
C ILE A 78 10.07 9.86 -3.76
N CYS A 79 9.38 10.51 -2.81
CA CYS A 79 9.04 11.93 -2.88
C CYS A 79 10.28 12.83 -2.89
N TYR A 80 11.29 12.48 -2.08
CA TYR A 80 12.53 13.23 -1.92
C TYR A 80 13.70 12.68 -2.75
N LYS A 81 13.48 11.61 -3.52
CA LYS A 81 14.48 10.94 -4.36
C LYS A 81 15.71 10.46 -3.60
N LEU A 82 15.51 9.97 -2.38
CA LEU A 82 16.57 9.38 -1.56
C LEU A 82 16.94 7.99 -2.08
N LYS A 83 18.21 7.63 -1.92
CA LYS A 83 18.72 6.35 -2.43
C LYS A 83 18.74 5.28 -1.35
N TYR A 84 18.99 5.67 -0.11
CA TYR A 84 19.15 4.79 1.04
C TYR A 84 18.21 5.20 2.17
N ILE A 85 17.62 4.21 2.84
CA ILE A 85 16.67 4.45 3.94
C ILE A 85 17.31 5.18 5.12
N LYS A 86 18.62 5.04 5.35
CA LYS A 86 19.34 5.78 6.40
C LYS A 86 19.20 7.30 6.25
N GLU A 87 19.10 7.80 5.01
CA GLU A 87 18.93 9.23 4.72
C GLU A 87 17.57 9.77 5.21
N VAL A 88 16.64 8.89 5.63
CA VAL A 88 15.36 9.28 6.25
C VAL A 88 15.53 9.58 7.75
N TYR A 89 16.53 8.98 8.40
CA TYR A 89 16.72 9.02 9.85
C TYR A 89 17.99 9.77 10.27
N ASP A 90 18.90 10.04 9.33
CA ASP A 90 20.07 10.93 9.49
C ASP A 90 19.65 12.40 9.39
#